data_AF-A0A2E0YZE2-F1
#
_entry.id   AF-A0A2E0YZE2-F1
#
_cell.length_a   1.000
_cell.length_b   1.000
_cell.length_c   1.000
_cell.angle_alpha   90.00
_cell.angle_beta   90.00
_cell.angle_gamma   90.00
#
_symmetry.space_group_name_H-M   'P 1'
#
loop_
_entity.id
_entity.type
_entity.pdbx_description
1 polymer ?
#
loop_
_entity_poly.entity_id
_entity_poly.type
_entity_poly.pdbx_seq_one_letter_code
_entity_poly.pdbx_strand_id
1 'polypeptide(L)'
;MTTEDKGQDSYAMFMGALDVFNEAMDKYRDKPVIKDVLSLVDEHTAGRKFGAAVYADDPDQPFDYFTVRLHNQRLELVSRGKDAPDIDWKVSMEYLRNLNDNPQEYVSNPLKLDFDWLKHRLRDAA
;
A
#
# COMPACT_ATOMS: atom_id res chain seq x y z
N MET A 1 -18.37 10.09 15.53
CA MET A 1 -17.13 9.34 15.34
C MET A 1 -15.99 10.33 15.50
N THR A 2 -15.27 10.25 16.63
CA THR A 2 -14.12 11.13 16.92
C THR A 2 -12.91 10.72 16.08
N THR A 3 -11.89 11.58 16.01
CA THR A 3 -10.65 11.28 15.27
C THR A 3 -9.95 10.02 15.78
N GLU A 4 -10.10 9.68 17.07
CA GLU A 4 -9.60 8.43 17.66
C GLU A 4 -10.30 7.18 17.10
N ASP A 5 -11.63 7.19 16.95
CA ASP A 5 -12.39 6.08 16.36
C ASP A 5 -11.98 5.85 14.90
N LYS A 6 -11.81 6.93 14.13
CA LYS A 6 -11.35 6.87 12.74
C LYS A 6 -9.94 6.29 12.63
N GLY A 7 -9.08 6.59 13.62
CA GLY A 7 -7.72 6.08 13.67
C GLY A 7 -7.63 4.59 13.98
N GLN A 8 -8.47 4.04 14.86
CA GLN A 8 -8.45 2.59 15.08
C GLN A 8 -9.00 1.83 13.88
N ASP A 9 -10.02 2.38 13.21
CA ASP A 9 -10.59 1.81 11.97
C ASP A 9 -9.58 1.84 10.82
N SER A 10 -8.88 2.97 10.61
CA SER A 10 -7.87 3.10 9.55
C SER A 10 -6.69 2.15 9.71
N TYR A 11 -6.24 1.87 10.94
CA TYR A 11 -5.15 0.90 11.17
C TYR A 11 -5.54 -0.50 10.71
N ALA A 12 -6.70 -0.99 11.13
CA ALA A 12 -7.17 -2.32 10.75
C ALA A 12 -7.36 -2.44 9.23
N MET A 13 -7.99 -1.43 8.62
CA MET A 13 -8.22 -1.40 7.18
C MET A 13 -6.92 -1.30 6.39
N PHE A 14 -5.94 -0.53 6.87
CA PHE A 14 -4.63 -0.43 6.23
C PHE A 14 -3.87 -1.76 6.30
N MET A 15 -3.89 -2.44 7.44
CA MET A 15 -3.25 -3.76 7.58
C MET A 15 -3.87 -4.80 6.65
N GLY A 16 -5.20 -4.88 6.58
CA GLY A 16 -5.85 -5.81 5.65
C GLY A 16 -5.61 -5.44 4.18
N ALA A 17 -5.44 -4.17 3.84
CA ALA A 17 -4.99 -3.79 2.51
C ALA A 17 -3.58 -4.35 2.21
N LEU A 18 -2.62 -4.25 3.14
CA LEU A 18 -1.29 -4.85 2.95
C LEU A 18 -1.36 -6.36 2.71
N ASP A 19 -2.25 -7.06 3.43
CA ASP A 19 -2.46 -8.50 3.22
C ASP A 19 -3.00 -8.81 1.83
N VAL A 20 -3.98 -8.04 1.34
CA VAL A 20 -4.52 -8.17 -0.03
C VAL A 20 -3.45 -7.92 -1.09
N PHE A 21 -2.65 -6.86 -0.93
CA PHE A 21 -1.52 -6.57 -1.82
C PHE A 21 -0.52 -7.74 -1.83
N ASN A 22 -0.13 -8.23 -0.65
CA ASN A 22 0.80 -9.34 -0.52
C ASN A 22 0.26 -10.62 -1.17
N GLU A 23 -1.01 -10.97 -0.95
CA GLU A 23 -1.65 -12.14 -1.55
C GLU A 23 -1.71 -12.02 -3.09
N ALA A 24 -2.04 -10.84 -3.61
CA ALA A 24 -2.05 -10.58 -5.05
C ALA A 24 -0.65 -10.67 -5.66
N MET A 25 0.36 -10.09 -5.00
CA MET A 25 1.76 -10.15 -5.44
C MET A 25 2.29 -11.59 -5.46
N ASP A 26 1.98 -12.38 -4.43
CA ASP A 26 2.37 -13.80 -4.37
C ASP A 26 1.69 -14.61 -5.49
N LYS A 27 0.38 -14.43 -5.68
CA LYS A 27 -0.40 -15.19 -6.68
C LYS A 27 0.02 -14.90 -8.12
N TYR A 28 0.44 -13.68 -8.42
CA TYR A 28 0.80 -13.26 -9.77
C TYR A 28 2.29 -13.05 -9.98
N ARG A 29 3.13 -13.48 -9.03
CA ARG A 29 4.59 -13.27 -9.04
C ARG A 29 5.26 -13.58 -10.38
N ASP A 30 4.93 -14.74 -10.94
CA ASP A 30 5.52 -15.23 -12.19
C ASP A 30 4.71 -14.85 -13.43
N LYS A 31 3.65 -14.05 -13.27
CA LYS A 31 2.75 -13.65 -14.36
C LYS A 31 3.21 -12.33 -14.97
N PRO A 32 3.25 -12.21 -16.31
CA PRO A 32 3.69 -10.98 -16.99
C PRO A 32 2.97 -9.70 -16.54
N VAL A 33 1.72 -9.82 -16.06
CA VAL A 33 0.88 -8.69 -15.63
C VAL A 33 1.47 -7.86 -14.49
N ILE A 34 2.22 -8.48 -13.57
CA ILE A 34 2.91 -7.76 -12.49
C ILE A 34 4.40 -8.08 -12.39
N LYS A 35 4.92 -8.98 -13.23
CA LYS A 35 6.32 -9.38 -13.22
C LYS A 35 7.26 -8.18 -13.29
N ASP A 36 6.96 -7.20 -14.14
CA ASP A 36 7.81 -6.00 -14.28
C ASP A 36 7.79 -5.13 -13.01
N VAL A 37 6.62 -5.02 -12.36
CA VAL A 37 6.49 -4.29 -11.08
C VAL A 37 7.31 -4.98 -9.99
N LEU A 38 7.24 -6.31 -9.92
CA LEU A 38 7.96 -7.10 -8.91
C LEU A 38 9.46 -7.22 -9.19
N SER A 39 9.88 -7.22 -10.46
CA SER A 39 11.30 -7.25 -10.82
C SER A 39 11.98 -5.94 -10.46
N LEU A 40 11.31 -4.80 -10.68
CA LEU A 40 11.79 -3.49 -10.26
C LEU A 40 11.93 -3.39 -8.73
N VAL A 41 10.99 -4.00 -8.00
CA VAL A 41 11.03 -4.16 -6.55
C VAL A 41 12.32 -4.86 -6.09
N ASP A 42 12.68 -5.98 -6.69
CA ASP A 42 13.82 -6.79 -6.28
C ASP A 42 15.17 -6.08 -6.46
N GLU A 43 15.32 -5.31 -7.52
CA GLU A 43 16.59 -4.69 -7.88
C GLU A 43 16.87 -3.39 -7.09
N HIS A 44 15.84 -2.65 -6.65
CA HIS A 44 16.01 -1.28 -6.17
C HIS A 44 15.40 -0.94 -4.79
N THR A 45 14.70 -1.85 -4.10
CA THR A 45 13.90 -1.48 -2.91
C THR A 45 14.16 -2.22 -1.62
N ALA A 46 15.12 -3.15 -1.56
CA ALA A 46 15.44 -3.87 -0.33
C ALA A 46 15.74 -2.88 0.84
N GLY A 47 14.81 -2.76 1.79
CA GLY A 47 14.92 -1.91 2.97
C GLY A 47 14.46 -0.45 2.81
N ARG A 48 13.92 -0.05 1.64
CA ARG A 48 13.34 1.29 1.47
C ARG A 48 12.03 1.42 2.24
N LYS A 49 11.85 2.59 2.86
CA LYS A 49 10.62 2.99 3.57
C LYS A 49 9.75 3.82 2.63
N PHE A 50 8.45 3.56 2.64
CA PHE A 50 7.45 4.27 1.88
C PHE A 50 6.43 4.90 2.83
N GLY A 51 6.11 6.17 2.59
CA GLY A 51 5.08 6.87 3.35
C GLY A 51 3.71 6.66 2.72
N ALA A 52 2.73 6.29 3.52
CA ALA A 52 1.33 6.26 3.14
C ALA A 52 0.53 7.24 3.98
N ALA A 53 -0.42 7.93 3.34
CA ALA A 53 -1.31 8.88 3.99
C ALA A 53 -2.76 8.51 3.70
N VAL A 54 -3.55 8.34 4.76
CA VAL A 54 -4.97 8.01 4.67
C VAL A 54 -5.81 9.26 4.82
N TYR A 55 -6.72 9.46 3.89
CA TYR A 55 -7.69 10.56 3.91
C TYR A 55 -9.13 10.03 3.91
N ALA A 56 -10.06 10.86 4.41
CA ALA A 56 -11.47 10.53 4.38
C ALA A 56 -12.05 10.95 3.02
N ASP A 57 -12.17 12.27 2.82
CA ASP A 57 -12.79 12.86 1.64
C ASP A 57 -11.81 13.70 0.81
N ASP A 58 -10.86 14.39 1.47
CA ASP A 58 -9.91 15.31 0.84
C ASP A 58 -8.46 14.75 0.88
N PRO A 59 -7.84 14.42 -0.27
CA PRO A 59 -6.47 13.89 -0.34
C PRO A 59 -5.38 14.88 0.09
N ASP A 60 -5.71 16.16 0.23
CA ASP A 60 -4.79 17.18 0.76
C ASP A 60 -4.92 17.36 2.28
N GLN A 61 -5.90 16.70 2.91
CA GLN A 61 -6.09 16.65 4.36
C GLN A 61 -6.08 15.21 4.92
N PRO A 62 -4.95 14.49 4.82
CA PRO A 62 -4.85 13.16 5.41
C PRO A 62 -4.87 13.22 6.95
N PHE A 63 -5.62 12.29 7.54
CA PHE A 63 -5.83 12.20 8.98
C PHE A 63 -5.01 11.10 9.66
N ASP A 64 -4.42 10.17 8.90
CA ASP A 64 -3.58 9.10 9.42
C ASP A 64 -2.42 8.80 8.47
N TYR A 65 -1.33 8.26 9.01
CA TYR A 65 -0.11 8.03 8.26
C TYR A 65 0.52 6.71 8.65
N PHE A 66 1.14 6.05 7.67
CA PHE A 66 1.82 4.78 7.86
C PHE A 66 3.16 4.83 7.13
N THR A 67 4.13 4.13 7.69
CA THR A 67 5.39 3.87 7.03
C THR A 67 5.48 2.38 6.78
N VAL A 68 5.62 1.98 5.52
CA VAL A 68 5.77 0.58 5.12
C VAL A 68 7.15 0.38 4.52
N ARG A 69 7.62 -0.85 4.47
CA ARG A 69 8.81 -1.21 3.71
C ARG A 69 8.52 -2.43 2.87
N LEU A 70 9.34 -2.61 1.85
CA LEU A 70 9.35 -3.84 1.09
C LEU A 70 10.53 -4.70 1.55
N HIS A 71 10.22 -5.90 2.00
CA HIS A 71 11.19 -6.84 2.55
C HIS A 71 10.79 -8.25 2.13
N ASN A 72 11.72 -9.00 1.53
CA ASN A 72 11.47 -10.33 0.97
C ASN A 72 10.22 -10.38 0.06
N GLN A 73 10.08 -9.37 -0.81
CA GLN A 73 8.95 -9.22 -1.75
C GLN A 73 7.57 -9.10 -1.08
N ARG A 74 7.54 -8.73 0.21
CA ARG A 74 6.32 -8.47 0.97
C ARG A 74 6.33 -7.07 1.54
N LEU A 75 5.17 -6.42 1.53
CA LEU A 75 4.94 -5.17 2.24
C LEU A 75 4.80 -5.46 3.72
N GLU A 76 5.60 -4.77 4.52
CA GLU A 76 5.60 -4.84 5.98
C GLU A 76 5.36 -3.44 6.55
N LEU A 77 4.50 -3.34 7.57
CA LEU A 77 4.38 -2.11 8.35
C LEU A 77 5.65 -1.90 9.17
N VAL A 78 6.26 -0.72 9.06
CA VAL A 78 7.39 -0.28 9.88
C VAL A 78 6.89 0.46 11.10
N SER A 79 6.01 1.43 10.90
CA SER A 79 5.43 2.24 11.96
C SER A 79 4.14 2.90 11.49
N ARG A 80 3.28 3.24 12.45
CA ARG A 80 2.16 4.15 12.26
C ARG A 80 2.64 5.56 12.59
N GLY A 81 2.57 6.47 11.63
CA GLY A 81 3.09 7.83 11.70
C GLY A 81 3.93 8.22 10.49
N LYS A 82 4.40 9.47 10.49
CA LYS A 82 5.25 10.05 9.44
C LYS A 82 6.73 9.80 9.72
N ASP A 83 7.17 8.55 9.63
CA ASP A 83 8.60 8.22 9.72
C ASP A 83 9.30 8.23 8.34
N ALA A 84 8.54 8.19 7.24
CA ALA A 84 9.05 8.42 5.90
C ALA A 84 9.14 9.92 5.57
N PRO A 85 10.19 10.37 4.86
CA PRO A 85 10.36 11.78 4.51
C PRO A 85 9.29 12.30 3.54
N ASP A 86 8.75 11.42 2.70
CA ASP A 86 7.75 11.75 1.69
C ASP A 86 6.53 10.82 1.79
N ILE A 87 5.40 11.26 1.23
CA ILE A 87 4.20 10.44 1.04
C ILE A 87 4.15 9.92 -0.39
N ASP A 88 4.24 8.60 -0.53
CA ASP A 88 4.26 7.87 -1.80
C ASP A 88 2.87 7.41 -2.19
N TRP A 89 2.09 7.01 -1.19
CA TRP A 89 0.76 6.46 -1.37
C TRP A 89 -0.27 7.28 -0.59
N LYS A 90 -1.04 8.11 -1.30
CA LYS A 90 -2.24 8.74 -0.74
C LYS A 90 -3.43 7.84 -1.02
N VAL A 91 -4.14 7.41 0.01
CA VAL A 91 -5.22 6.43 -0.12
C VAL A 91 -6.47 6.85 0.66
N SER A 92 -7.66 6.66 0.05
CA SER A 92 -8.91 6.96 0.72
C SER A 92 -9.31 5.85 1.69
N MET A 93 -9.98 6.22 2.77
CA MET A 93 -10.58 5.28 3.70
C MET A 93 -11.64 4.40 3.02
N GLU A 94 -12.36 4.95 2.02
CA GLU A 94 -13.31 4.19 1.21
C GLU A 94 -12.64 3.07 0.41
N TYR A 95 -11.50 3.36 -0.22
CA TYR A 95 -10.74 2.35 -0.96
C TYR A 95 -10.22 1.26 -0.03
N LEU A 96 -9.65 1.63 1.13
CA LEU A 96 -9.22 0.65 2.13
C LEU A 96 -10.38 -0.22 2.59
N ARG A 97 -11.55 0.37 2.88
CA ARG A 97 -12.74 -0.41 3.25
C ARG A 97 -13.15 -1.38 2.15
N ASN A 98 -13.22 -0.92 0.90
CA ASN A 98 -13.61 -1.77 -0.22
C ASN A 98 -12.63 -2.93 -0.45
N LEU A 99 -11.32 -2.69 -0.29
CA LEU A 99 -10.30 -3.76 -0.32
C LEU A 99 -10.56 -4.84 0.74
N ASN A 100 -10.90 -4.42 1.96
CA ASN A 100 -11.11 -5.32 3.09
C ASN A 100 -12.44 -6.08 2.98
N ASP A 101 -13.49 -5.43 2.45
CA ASP A 101 -14.80 -6.04 2.26
C ASP A 101 -14.82 -7.02 1.07
N ASN A 102 -14.00 -6.76 0.04
CA ASN A 102 -13.99 -7.55 -1.21
C ASN A 102 -12.59 -8.06 -1.61
N PRO A 103 -11.81 -8.68 -0.72
CA PRO A 103 -10.38 -8.95 -0.94
C PRO A 103 -10.12 -9.81 -2.18
N GLN A 104 -10.96 -10.83 -2.41
CA GLN A 104 -10.79 -11.76 -3.53
C GLN A 104 -11.00 -11.12 -4.91
N GLU A 105 -11.75 -10.02 -4.98
CA GLU A 105 -11.93 -9.25 -6.22
C GLU A 105 -10.61 -8.61 -6.68
N TYR A 106 -9.82 -8.13 -5.73
CA TYR A 106 -8.52 -7.51 -5.96
C TYR A 106 -7.41 -8.55 -6.11
N VAL A 107 -7.40 -9.58 -5.24
CA VAL A 107 -6.44 -10.68 -5.35
C VAL A 107 -6.55 -11.38 -6.70
N SER A 108 -7.76 -11.60 -7.23
CA SER A 108 -7.96 -12.30 -8.51
C SER A 108 -7.82 -11.39 -9.74
N ASN A 109 -7.68 -10.08 -9.54
CA ASN A 109 -7.42 -9.14 -10.61
C ASN A 109 -6.48 -8.03 -10.12
N PRO A 110 -5.16 -8.26 -10.15
CA PRO A 110 -4.18 -7.30 -9.61
C PRO A 110 -4.21 -5.94 -10.31
N LEU A 111 -4.81 -5.81 -11.49
CA LEU A 111 -4.98 -4.52 -12.17
C LEU A 111 -5.96 -3.58 -11.44
N LYS A 112 -6.76 -4.09 -10.49
CA LYS A 112 -7.62 -3.30 -9.60
C LYS A 112 -6.87 -2.71 -8.40
N LEU A 113 -5.67 -3.22 -8.11
CA LEU A 113 -4.81 -2.67 -7.07
C LEU A 113 -4.09 -1.44 -7.63
N ASP A 114 -4.05 -0.38 -6.84
CA ASP A 114 -3.20 0.76 -7.14
C ASP A 114 -1.74 0.35 -6.90
N PHE A 115 -1.03 -0.02 -7.97
CA PHE A 115 0.41 -0.26 -7.96
C PHE A 115 1.21 0.97 -8.44
N ASP A 116 0.55 2.07 -8.78
CA ASP A 116 1.23 3.20 -9.41
C ASP A 116 2.12 3.94 -8.41
N TRP A 117 1.74 4.01 -7.14
CA TRP A 117 2.59 4.51 -6.06
C TRP A 117 3.91 3.73 -5.94
N LEU A 118 3.86 2.41 -6.13
CA LEU A 118 5.03 1.54 -6.10
C LEU A 118 5.89 1.78 -7.36
N LYS A 119 5.27 1.87 -8.54
CA LYS A 119 5.96 2.11 -9.82
C LYS A 119 6.66 3.47 -9.88
N HIS A 120 6.01 4.54 -9.39
CA HIS A 120 6.59 5.89 -9.41
C HIS A 120 7.91 5.94 -8.64
N ARG A 121 7.97 5.32 -7.46
CA ARG A 121 9.21 5.29 -6.66
C ARG A 121 10.28 4.36 -7.18
N LEU A 122 9.90 3.33 -7.92
CA LEU A 122 10.86 2.47 -8.61
C LEU A 122 11.54 3.21 -9.77
N ARG A 123 10.81 4.10 -10.46
CA ARG A 123 11.38 4.91 -11.54
C ARG A 123 12.30 6.02 -11.06
N ASP A 124 12.01 6.65 -9.91
CA ASP A 124 12.91 7.64 -9.31
C ASP A 124 14.25 7.03 -8.81
N ALA A 125 14.33 5.70 -8.73
CA ALA A 125 15.52 4.96 -8.26
C ALA A 125 16.46 4.51 -9.38
N ALA A 126 16.01 4.58 -10.63
CA ALA A 126 16.72 4.11 -11.83
C ALA A 126 17.40 5.28 -12.57
#